data_AF-A0A9E6BKR1-F1
#
_entry.id   AF-A0A9E6BKR1-F1
#
_cell.length_a   1.000
_cell.length_b   1.000
_cell.length_c   1.000
_cell.angle_alpha   90.00
_cell.angle_beta   90.00
_cell.angle_gamma   90.00
#
_symmetry.space_group_name_H-M   'P 1'
#
loop_
_entity.id
_entity.type
_entity.pdbx_description
1 polymer ?
#
loop_
_entity_poly.entity_id
_entity_poly.type
_entity_poly.pdbx_seq_one_letter_code
_entity_poly.pdbx_strand_id
1 'polypeptide(L)'
;MRNVRHGSIQSAVRKAITVSGGLECASDDLGMSIANLSRASSDDEDRPGGLGVNHLHRLGRILPTAAVPIAQHFAHLSGGFYQPCPEWRCVGL
;
A
#
# COMPACT_ATOMS: atom_id res chain seq x y z
N MET A 1 6.08 13.97 0.61
CA MET A 1 4.67 13.57 0.78
C MET A 1 3.94 14.61 1.62
N ARG A 2 3.23 15.57 1.00
CA ARG A 2 2.46 16.62 1.71
C ARG A 2 0.96 16.37 1.53
N ASN A 3 0.19 16.65 2.59
CA ASN A 3 -1.28 16.63 2.70
C ASN A 3 -2.00 15.47 2.01
N VAL A 4 -1.95 14.30 2.65
CA VAL A 4 -2.78 13.17 2.25
C VAL A 4 -4.06 13.21 3.08
N ARG A 5 -5.22 13.33 2.42
CA ARG A 5 -6.53 13.32 3.10
C ARG A 5 -6.68 12.05 3.93
N HIS A 6 -7.11 12.18 5.19
CA HIS A 6 -7.32 11.01 6.04
C HIS A 6 -8.41 10.11 5.44
N GLY A 7 -8.16 8.81 5.40
CA GLY A 7 -9.08 7.81 4.86
C GLY A 7 -9.09 7.69 3.34
N SER A 8 -8.27 8.44 2.59
CA SER A 8 -8.11 8.22 1.15
C SER A 8 -7.22 7.01 0.84
N ILE A 9 -7.25 6.54 -0.42
CA ILE A 9 -6.36 5.47 -0.89
C ILE A 9 -4.88 5.88 -0.76
N GLN A 10 -4.56 7.15 -1.02
CA GLN A 10 -3.23 7.73 -0.85
C GLN A 10 -2.78 7.63 0.62
N SER A 11 -3.71 7.72 1.59
CA SER A 11 -3.41 7.53 3.02
C SER A 11 -3.01 6.10 3.32
N ALA A 12 -3.72 5.14 2.74
CA ALA A 12 -3.41 3.73 2.85
C ALA A 12 -2.06 3.37 2.19
N VAL A 13 -1.80 3.90 1.00
CA VAL A 13 -0.52 3.74 0.28
C VAL A 13 0.64 4.33 1.09
N ARG A 14 0.47 5.51 1.69
CA ARG A 14 1.49 6.10 2.58
C ARG A 14 1.79 5.20 3.78
N LYS A 15 0.76 4.65 4.40
CA LYS A 15 0.94 3.71 5.52
C LYS A 15 1.67 2.45 5.07
N ALA A 16 1.33 1.91 3.88
CA ALA A 16 2.02 0.77 3.28
C ALA A 16 3.52 1.04 3.07
N ILE A 17 3.88 2.18 2.47
CA ILE A 17 5.29 2.58 2.29
C ILE A 17 6.00 2.75 3.64
N THR A 18 5.31 3.32 4.62
CA THR A 18 5.89 3.54 5.97
C THR A 18 6.21 2.22 6.65
N VAL A 19 5.30 1.24 6.62
CA VAL A 19 5.56 -0.09 7.21
C VAL A 19 6.58 -0.90 6.41
N SER A 20 6.83 -0.52 5.15
CA SER A 20 7.93 -1.03 4.33
C SER A 20 9.31 -0.49 4.69
N GLY A 21 9.44 0.29 5.76
CA GLY A 21 10.73 0.89 6.15
C GLY A 21 10.99 2.25 5.50
N GLY A 22 10.00 2.82 4.82
CA GLY A 22 10.11 4.12 4.18
C GLY A 22 10.22 4.03 2.66
N LEU A 23 10.47 5.18 2.04
CA LEU A 23 10.36 5.34 0.60
C LEU A 23 11.55 4.71 -0.12
N GLU A 24 12.72 4.72 0.50
CA GLU A 24 13.96 4.09 0.07
C GLU A 24 13.78 2.57 -0.05
N CYS A 25 13.43 1.90 1.05
CA CYS A 25 13.21 0.45 1.08
C CYS A 25 12.09 0.01 0.11
N ALA A 26 10.96 0.72 0.11
CA ALA A 26 9.87 0.42 -0.81
C ALA A 26 10.28 0.62 -2.29
N SER A 27 11.17 1.56 -2.58
CA SER A 27 11.65 1.79 -3.94
C SER A 27 12.56 0.67 -4.42
N ASP A 28 13.46 0.19 -3.56
CA ASP A 28 14.34 -0.94 -3.83
C ASP A 28 13.53 -2.22 -4.07
N ASP A 29 12.58 -2.53 -3.17
CA ASP A 29 11.71 -3.71 -3.28
C ASP A 29 10.86 -3.71 -4.55
N LEU A 30 10.39 -2.54 -4.98
CA LEU A 30 9.57 -2.40 -6.18
C LEU A 30 10.39 -2.35 -7.47
N GLY A 31 11.69 -2.12 -7.39
CA GLY A 31 12.55 -1.84 -8.54
C GLY A 31 12.19 -0.51 -9.21
N MET A 32 11.80 0.49 -8.41
CA MET A 32 11.44 1.84 -8.86
C MET A 32 12.45 2.85 -8.34
N SER A 33 12.68 3.95 -9.06
CA SER A 33 13.43 5.07 -8.46
C SER A 33 12.61 5.73 -7.34
N ILE A 34 13.29 6.18 -6.29
CA ILE A 34 12.70 6.97 -5.19
C ILE A 34 11.88 8.14 -5.73
N ALA A 35 12.39 8.86 -6.73
CA ALA A 35 11.68 9.98 -7.35
C ALA A 35 10.37 9.55 -8.03
N ASN A 36 10.37 8.42 -8.73
CA ASN A 36 9.17 7.87 -9.37
C ASN A 36 8.18 7.36 -8.32
N LEU A 37 8.65 6.69 -7.26
CA LEU A 37 7.78 6.20 -6.20
C LEU A 37 7.14 7.36 -5.40
N SER A 38 7.93 8.38 -5.08
CA SER A 38 7.46 9.61 -4.41
C SER A 38 6.42 10.34 -5.26
N ARG A 39 6.64 10.40 -6.57
CA ARG A 39 5.71 11.00 -7.54
C ARG A 39 4.46 10.15 -7.78
N ALA A 40 4.56 8.83 -7.74
CA ALA A 40 3.42 7.93 -7.93
C ALA A 40 2.56 7.77 -6.66
N SER A 41 3.11 8.11 -5.49
CA SER A 41 2.40 8.09 -4.21
C SER A 41 1.85 9.45 -3.79
N SER A 42 2.03 10.49 -4.61
CA SER A 42 1.45 11.82 -4.36
C SER A 42 -0.02 11.89 -4.78
N ASP A 43 -0.76 12.75 -4.07
CA ASP A 43 -2.16 13.08 -4.33
C ASP A 43 -2.22 14.23 -5.35
N ASP A 44 -2.06 13.90 -6.64
CA ASP A 44 -2.07 14.88 -7.73
C ASP A 44 -3.25 14.57 -8.67
N GLU A 45 -4.36 15.30 -8.45
CA GLU A 45 -5.61 15.18 -9.23
C GLU A 45 -5.42 15.57 -10.70
N ASP A 46 -4.41 16.38 -11.02
CA ASP A 46 -4.11 16.82 -12.39
C ASP A 46 -3.40 15.73 -13.21
N ARG A 47 -2.99 14.62 -12.59
CA ARG A 47 -2.37 13.46 -13.26
C ARG A 47 -2.90 12.14 -12.68
N PRO A 48 -3.92 11.52 -13.32
CA PRO A 48 -4.38 10.18 -12.95
C PRO A 48 -3.30 9.15 -13.33
N GLY A 49 -2.36 8.91 -12.42
CA GLY A 49 -1.17 8.08 -12.65
C GLY A 49 -0.48 7.71 -11.34
N GLY A 50 -1.26 7.28 -10.35
CA GLY A 50 -0.75 6.81 -9.07
C GLY A 50 -0.12 5.41 -9.13
N LEU A 51 0.38 4.94 -7.99
CA LEU A 51 0.81 3.54 -7.80
C LEU A 51 -0.30 2.55 -8.19
N GLY A 52 -0.07 1.80 -9.27
CA GLY A 52 -1.01 0.77 -9.71
C GLY A 52 -1.11 -0.42 -8.75
N VAL A 53 -2.25 -1.12 -8.78
CA VAL A 53 -2.55 -2.30 -7.94
C VAL A 53 -1.45 -3.37 -8.03
N ASN A 54 -0.82 -3.55 -9.20
CA ASN A 54 0.28 -4.49 -9.37
C ASN A 54 1.52 -4.16 -8.53
N HIS A 55 1.80 -2.89 -8.28
CA HIS A 55 2.91 -2.48 -7.41
C HIS A 55 2.57 -2.79 -5.95
N LEU A 56 1.35 -2.48 -5.52
CA LEU A 56 0.88 -2.82 -4.17
C LEU A 56 0.86 -4.33 -3.92
N HIS A 57 0.47 -5.11 -4.94
CA HIS A 57 0.54 -6.56 -4.92
C HIS A 57 1.98 -7.05 -4.77
N ARG A 58 2.92 -6.53 -5.57
CA ARG A 58 4.34 -6.88 -5.48
C ARG A 58 4.91 -6.56 -4.10
N LEU A 59 4.67 -5.35 -3.60
CA LEU A 59 5.14 -4.92 -2.28
C LEU A 59 4.57 -5.80 -1.16
N GLY A 60 3.27 -6.12 -1.22
CA GLY A 60 2.64 -7.02 -0.25
C GLY A 60 3.16 -8.46 -0.31
N ARG A 61 3.64 -8.93 -1.47
CA ARG A 61 4.29 -10.26 -1.58
C ARG A 61 5.68 -10.28 -0.96
N ILE A 62 6.45 -9.21 -1.11
CA ILE A 62 7.80 -9.08 -0.54
C ILE A 62 7.70 -8.85 0.96
N LEU A 63 6.80 -7.93 1.36
CA LEU A 63 6.57 -7.56 2.73
C LEU A 63 5.06 -7.63 3.06
N PRO A 64 4.59 -8.76 3.63
CA PRO A 64 3.17 -8.96 3.93
C PRO A 64 2.53 -7.88 4.80
N THR A 65 3.31 -7.23 5.68
CA THR A 65 2.81 -6.14 6.52
C THR A 65 2.39 -4.91 5.70
N ALA A 66 2.96 -4.70 4.50
CA ALA A 66 2.57 -3.62 3.59
C ALA A 66 1.18 -3.81 2.97
N ALA A 67 0.63 -5.03 2.96
CA ALA A 67 -0.72 -5.29 2.49
C ALA A 67 -1.80 -4.88 3.50
N VAL A 68 -1.46 -4.84 4.81
CA VAL A 68 -2.42 -4.59 5.89
C VAL A 68 -3.12 -3.23 5.75
N PRO A 69 -2.43 -2.10 5.53
CA PRO A 69 -3.09 -0.81 5.41
C PRO A 69 -4.05 -0.72 4.21
N ILE A 70 -3.72 -1.42 3.13
CA ILE A 70 -4.56 -1.49 1.92
C ILE A 70 -5.81 -2.32 2.21
N ALA A 71 -5.67 -3.49 2.85
CA ALA A 71 -6.78 -4.35 3.22
C ALA A 71 -7.74 -3.65 4.21
N GLN A 72 -7.20 -2.96 5.21
CA GLN A 72 -7.97 -2.15 6.16
C GLN A 72 -8.78 -1.06 5.45
N HIS A 73 -8.18 -0.36 4.48
CA HIS A 73 -8.87 0.69 3.74
C HIS A 73 -10.05 0.15 2.93
N PHE A 74 -9.86 -0.93 2.17
CA PHE A 74 -10.94 -1.51 1.38
C PHE A 74 -12.02 -2.17 2.23
N ALA A 75 -11.66 -2.81 3.36
CA ALA A 75 -12.65 -3.33 4.31
C ALA A 75 -13.50 -2.20 4.90
N HIS A 76 -12.91 -1.06 5.21
CA HIS A 76 -13.67 0.10 5.69
C HIS A 76 -14.63 0.66 4.62
N LEU A 77 -14.18 0.74 3.37
CA LEU A 77 -15.03 1.19 2.24
C LEU A 77 -16.23 0.29 2.01
N SER A 78 -16.13 -1.01 2.27
CA SER A 78 -17.25 -1.95 2.18
C SER A 78 -18.15 -1.97 3.42
N GLY A 79 -17.92 -1.10 4.40
CA GLY A 79 -18.66 -1.06 5.66
C GLY A 79 -18.27 -2.16 6.66
N GLY A 80 -17.15 -2.84 6.41
CA GLY A 80 -16.61 -3.89 7.28
C GLY A 80 -15.39 -3.47 8.07
N PHE A 81 -14.67 -4.47 8.59
CA PHE A 81 -13.38 -4.31 9.26
C PHE A 81 -12.41 -5.40 8.78
N TYR A 82 -11.12 -5.08 8.82
CA TYR A 82 -10.08 -6.06 8.53
C TYR A 82 -9.70 -6.81 9.81
N GLN A 83 -9.74 -8.14 9.76
CA GLN A 83 -9.27 -9.01 10.82
C GLN A 83 -8.17 -9.93 10.26
N PRO A 84 -6.91 -9.80 10.71
CA PRO A 84 -5.87 -10.74 10.31
C PRO A 84 -6.23 -12.13 10.84
N CYS A 85 -6.16 -13.14 9.97
CA CYS A 85 -6.27 -14.52 10.41
C CYS A 85 -4.92 -14.94 11.05
N PRO A 86 -4.89 -15.37 12.32
CA PRO A 86 -3.64 -15.69 13.01
C PRO A 86 -2.91 -16.93 12.47
N GLU A 87 -3.45 -17.62 11.47
CA GLU A 87 -3.02 -18.96 11.11
C GLU A 87 -3.03 -19.22 9.60
N TRP A 88 -1.82 -19.32 9.03
CA TRP A 88 -1.54 -20.11 7.84
C TRP A 88 -1.38 -21.59 8.23
N ARG A 89 -2.44 -22.26 8.69
CA ARG A 89 -2.47 -23.73 8.56
C ARG A 89 -3.04 -24.01 7.19
N CYS A 90 -2.23 -24.67 6.38
CA CYS A 90 -2.64 -25.35 5.16
C CYS A 90 -4.03 -25.98 5.35
N VAL A 91 -5.05 -25.42 4.72
CA VAL A 91 -6.20 -26.21 4.32
C VAL A 91 -6.05 -26.32 2.81
N GLY A 92 -5.47 -27.45 2.39
CA GLY A 92 -5.52 -27.83 1.00
C GLY A 92 -6.97 -27.92 0.57
N LEU A 93 -7.30 -27.17 -0.48
CA LEU A 93 -8.37 -27.46 -1.43
C LEU A 93 -7.82 -27.14 -2.82
#